data_AF-A0AAV1IGB0-F1
#
_entry.id   AF-A0AAV1IGB0-F1
#
_cell.length_a   1.000
_cell.length_b   1.000
_cell.length_c   1.000
_cell.angle_alpha   90.00
_cell.angle_beta   90.00
_cell.angle_gamma   90.00
#
_symmetry.space_group_name_H-M   'P 1'
#
loop_
_entity.id
_entity.type
_entity.pdbx_description
1 polymer ?
#
loop_
_entity_poly.entity_id
_entity_poly.type
_entity_poly.pdbx_seq_one_letter_code
_entity_poly.pdbx_strand_id
1 'polypeptide(L)'
;MAMGQVFPGDHGCWRTEIQVKQSSEQHFRCISLTKSLWEALQMAGLSILTDPIFSDRCSPVQFMGPRRLVAAPKLDKSVLPKLDAVLLSHNHYDHLDVSTVTALHREYGDTVVWYVPLGLGAFFRSHSITQVREMSWWDSVAHEGSSARIVMTPAQHWSSRKVWDRRRSLWGGYAVISPDVRFWFAGDTGYCPAFREIGRELGPFDCSAIPVGAYEPRGFMQPQHVNPEEAVQIHQDVQSRQSIGIHCCTFHLTDEALDEPPRRLVEGVKAAGLEAGSFQAKWDEKAEHWIVNDLGKEGSNVNGWHWQEKNKLPWSKQRIDELVKGLSTQLDASIGSAEIKGVKDVTGEAYLTKRKKDKVFAVYDLTIVLRWTGVLVEDDRKVKGEVTIKEFSSIDPDEYAFEVSIERAEDAPATADHLKRGVQGLEQEVMRQLQQYVQELNASI
;
A
#
# COMPACT_ATOMS: atom_id res chain seq x y z
N MET A 1 -33.50 64.25 7.20
CA MET A 1 -33.73 63.05 8.03
C MET A 1 -32.58 62.10 7.72
N ALA A 2 -31.47 62.19 8.45
CA ALA A 2 -31.19 61.51 9.72
C ALA A 2 -30.78 60.03 9.52
N MET A 3 -29.47 59.80 9.69
CA MET A 3 -28.73 58.59 10.13
C MET A 3 -28.76 57.33 9.25
N GLY A 4 -27.66 56.61 8.98
CA GLY A 4 -26.30 56.67 9.52
C GLY A 4 -25.28 55.91 8.66
N GLN A 5 -24.01 56.17 8.94
CA GLN A 5 -22.79 55.59 8.35
C GLN A 5 -22.65 54.08 8.67
N VAL A 6 -22.07 53.29 7.73
CA VAL A 6 -20.78 52.57 7.85
C VAL A 6 -20.28 52.24 6.42
N PHE A 7 -19.02 52.58 6.11
CA PHE A 7 -18.17 52.08 5.00
C PHE A 7 -16.88 51.51 5.64
N PRO A 8 -15.92 50.87 4.94
CA PRO A 8 -15.96 49.95 3.79
C PRO A 8 -15.02 48.70 3.97
N GLY A 9 -14.99 47.79 2.98
CA GLY A 9 -13.92 46.80 2.77
C GLY A 9 -14.14 45.43 3.43
N ASP A 10 -13.58 44.32 2.99
CA ASP A 10 -12.82 43.94 1.80
C ASP A 10 -12.74 42.40 1.84
N HIS A 11 -12.33 41.76 0.75
CA HIS A 11 -11.98 40.33 0.63
C HIS A 11 -13.12 39.31 0.40
N GLY A 12 -13.88 39.48 -0.68
CA GLY A 12 -14.49 38.34 -1.39
C GLY A 12 -13.48 37.75 -2.38
N CYS A 13 -12.58 36.88 -1.91
CA CYS A 13 -11.43 36.37 -2.66
C CYS A 13 -11.54 34.83 -2.81
N TRP A 14 -12.03 34.39 -3.98
CA TRP A 14 -11.75 33.15 -4.76
C TRP A 14 -11.98 31.76 -4.10
N ARG A 15 -12.86 30.89 -4.62
CA ARG A 15 -12.80 30.14 -5.90
C ARG A 15 -11.58 29.20 -5.93
N THR A 16 -11.74 27.95 -5.51
CA THR A 16 -10.76 26.90 -5.79
C THR A 16 -11.16 26.18 -7.06
N GLU A 17 -10.49 26.52 -8.15
CA GLU A 17 -10.59 25.88 -9.46
C GLU A 17 -9.40 24.91 -9.54
N ILE A 18 -9.62 23.60 -9.45
CA ILE A 18 -8.55 22.60 -9.65
C ILE A 18 -8.54 22.21 -11.14
N GLN A 19 -7.87 23.00 -11.97
CA GLN A 19 -7.47 22.54 -13.29
C GLN A 19 -6.10 21.87 -13.24
N VAL A 20 -6.03 20.60 -13.65
CA VAL A 20 -4.77 20.00 -14.14
C VAL A 20 -5.03 19.27 -15.44
N LYS A 21 -4.51 19.85 -16.53
CA LYS A 21 -4.28 19.14 -17.80
C LYS A 21 -3.35 17.94 -17.52
N GLN A 22 -3.81 16.72 -17.78
CA GLN A 22 -2.92 15.58 -17.92
C GLN A 22 -2.02 15.78 -19.15
N SER A 23 -0.72 16.01 -18.92
CA SER A 23 0.29 15.66 -19.91
C SER A 23 0.79 14.24 -19.63
N SER A 24 0.85 13.47 -20.71
CA SER A 24 1.34 12.11 -20.88
C SER A 24 2.47 11.65 -19.95
N GLU A 25 2.35 10.37 -19.55
CA GLU A 25 3.43 9.42 -19.24
C GLU A 25 4.40 9.77 -18.10
N GLN A 26 4.17 9.16 -16.92
CA GLN A 26 5.12 8.32 -16.17
C GLN A 26 4.56 7.96 -14.78
N HIS A 27 4.71 6.70 -14.39
CA HIS A 27 4.09 6.07 -13.22
C HIS A 27 4.91 6.32 -11.94
N PHE A 28 4.27 6.84 -10.89
CA PHE A 28 4.77 6.80 -9.51
C PHE A 28 3.66 6.41 -8.54
N ARG A 29 3.85 5.33 -7.77
CA ARG A 29 2.92 4.89 -6.73
C ARG A 29 3.62 4.22 -5.55
N CYS A 30 3.03 4.44 -4.37
CA CYS A 30 3.47 4.12 -3.00
C CYS A 30 4.45 5.16 -2.44
N ILE A 31 4.23 5.93 -1.38
CA ILE A 31 3.19 6.00 -0.34
C ILE A 31 1.80 6.19 -0.97
N SER A 32 0.76 5.59 -0.41
CA SER A 32 -0.62 5.83 -0.83
C SER A 32 -1.01 7.28 -0.49
N LEU A 33 -0.55 8.22 -1.29
CA LEU A 33 -0.98 9.60 -1.25
C LEU A 33 -2.10 9.69 -2.26
N THR A 34 -3.30 10.01 -1.81
CA THR A 34 -4.26 10.65 -2.70
C THR A 34 -3.60 11.91 -3.26
N LYS A 35 -4.02 12.40 -4.43
CA LYS A 35 -3.53 13.69 -4.95
C LYS A 35 -3.66 14.79 -3.87
N SER A 36 -4.72 14.74 -3.07
CA SER A 36 -4.96 15.61 -1.91
C SER A 36 -3.99 15.41 -0.73
N LEU A 37 -3.52 14.19 -0.40
CA LEU A 37 -2.49 13.99 0.65
C LEU A 37 -1.11 14.45 0.17
N TRP A 38 -0.80 14.26 -1.11
CA TRP A 38 0.43 14.79 -1.71
C TRP A 38 0.43 16.33 -1.77
N GLU A 39 -0.70 16.94 -2.11
CA GLU A 39 -0.88 18.40 -2.08
C GLU A 39 -0.92 18.96 -0.65
N ALA A 40 -1.49 18.25 0.33
CA ALA A 40 -1.45 18.64 1.75
C ALA A 40 -0.03 18.52 2.34
N LEU A 41 0.76 17.55 1.86
CA LEU A 41 2.18 17.44 2.15
C LEU A 41 3.02 18.48 1.38
N GLN A 42 2.45 19.12 0.36
CA GLN A 42 2.98 20.29 -0.33
C GLN A 42 2.27 21.58 0.13
N MET A 43 2.38 21.92 1.40
CA MET A 43 1.70 23.08 1.99
C MET A 43 2.67 24.20 2.36
N ALA A 44 2.23 25.46 2.22
CA ALA A 44 3.04 26.65 2.55
C ALA A 44 4.45 26.65 1.90
N GLY A 45 4.55 26.10 0.67
CA GLY A 45 5.80 25.98 -0.08
C GLY A 45 6.76 24.89 0.44
N LEU A 46 6.33 24.06 1.39
CA LEU A 46 7.10 22.94 1.95
C LEU A 46 6.68 21.63 1.32
N SER A 47 7.64 20.78 0.97
CA SER A 47 7.40 19.35 0.70
C SER A 47 7.72 18.54 1.95
N ILE A 48 6.74 17.80 2.47
CA ILE A 48 6.80 17.11 3.76
C ILE A 48 6.61 15.60 3.55
N LEU A 49 7.32 14.77 4.33
CA LEU A 49 7.00 13.35 4.47
C LEU A 49 6.65 13.02 5.92
N THR A 50 5.75 12.07 6.12
CA THR A 50 5.38 11.55 7.45
C THR A 50 5.74 10.08 7.52
N ASP A 51 6.49 9.67 8.55
CA ASP A 51 6.89 8.27 8.79
C ASP A 51 7.31 7.48 7.53
N PRO A 52 8.30 7.97 6.77
CA PRO A 52 8.65 7.34 5.50
C PRO A 52 9.28 5.96 5.71
N ILE A 53 8.69 4.95 5.06
CA ILE A 53 9.21 3.58 4.97
C ILE A 53 9.23 3.08 3.52
N PHE A 54 10.44 2.97 2.97
CA PHE A 54 10.71 2.51 1.60
C PHE A 54 11.26 1.09 1.56
N SER A 55 11.56 0.50 2.73
CA SER A 55 12.03 -0.89 2.82
C SER A 55 10.90 -1.90 2.62
N ASP A 56 11.28 -3.11 2.18
CA ASP A 56 10.37 -4.24 2.03
C ASP A 56 9.88 -4.80 3.35
N ARG A 57 10.65 -4.63 4.44
CA ARG A 57 10.27 -5.12 5.78
C ARG A 57 10.39 -4.04 6.83
N CYS A 58 9.39 -3.97 7.71
CA CYS A 58 9.43 -3.18 8.94
C CYS A 58 10.10 -4.00 10.07
N SER A 59 11.42 -4.12 10.00
CA SER A 59 12.21 -4.99 10.88
C SER A 59 13.62 -4.46 11.09
N PRO A 60 14.31 -4.83 12.20
CA PRO A 60 15.75 -4.57 12.34
C PRO A 60 16.60 -5.21 11.23
N VAL A 61 16.08 -6.22 10.53
CA VAL A 61 16.78 -6.95 9.48
C VAL A 61 15.86 -7.19 8.27
N GLN A 62 16.40 -7.16 7.05
CA GLN A 62 15.58 -7.29 5.84
C GLN A 62 15.25 -8.74 5.45
N PHE A 63 15.83 -9.73 6.12
CA PHE A 63 15.54 -11.16 5.88
C PHE A 63 14.45 -11.75 6.78
N MET A 64 13.98 -11.02 7.80
CA MET A 64 13.01 -11.50 8.80
C MET A 64 12.09 -10.37 9.26
N GLY A 65 10.88 -10.68 9.74
CA GLY A 65 9.89 -9.70 10.20
C GLY A 65 8.84 -9.39 9.13
N PRO A 66 7.84 -8.53 9.44
CA PRO A 66 6.70 -8.32 8.55
C PRO A 66 7.16 -7.71 7.22
N ARG A 67 6.75 -8.35 6.11
CA ARG A 67 6.98 -7.85 4.75
C ARG A 67 5.80 -7.02 4.31
N ARG A 68 6.05 -5.93 3.58
CA ARG A 68 4.99 -5.20 2.91
C ARG A 68 4.32 -6.07 1.85
N LEU A 69 3.03 -5.83 1.65
CA LEU A 69 2.18 -6.54 0.71
C LEU A 69 1.99 -5.75 -0.59
N VAL A 70 2.44 -4.50 -0.61
CA VAL A 70 2.40 -3.61 -1.77
C VAL A 70 3.82 -3.25 -2.18
N ALA A 71 4.05 -2.95 -3.45
CA ALA A 71 5.38 -2.62 -3.98
C ALA A 71 6.02 -1.45 -3.23
N ALA A 72 7.28 -1.62 -2.81
CA ALA A 72 8.05 -0.61 -2.09
C ALA A 72 8.08 0.72 -2.86
N PRO A 73 7.83 1.87 -2.19
CA PRO A 73 8.11 3.17 -2.74
C PRO A 73 9.54 3.23 -3.26
N LYS A 74 9.72 3.70 -4.49
CA LYS A 74 11.04 4.09 -4.99
C LYS A 74 11.18 5.59 -4.84
N LEU A 75 12.28 6.01 -4.22
CA LEU A 75 12.62 7.42 -4.17
C LEU A 75 13.01 7.87 -5.59
N ASP A 76 12.23 8.79 -6.15
CA ASP A 76 12.57 9.46 -7.41
C ASP A 76 12.48 10.98 -7.27
N LYS A 77 13.60 11.63 -7.55
CA LYS A 77 13.70 13.09 -7.61
C LYS A 77 12.89 13.72 -8.73
N SER A 78 12.52 12.98 -9.78
CA SER A 78 11.62 13.52 -10.80
C SER A 78 10.24 13.85 -10.21
N VAL A 79 9.83 13.10 -9.17
CA VAL A 79 8.52 13.25 -8.51
C VAL A 79 8.62 14.01 -7.20
N LEU A 80 9.66 13.78 -6.41
CA LEU A 80 9.96 14.56 -5.22
C LEU A 80 11.27 15.35 -5.43
N PRO A 81 11.27 16.41 -6.27
CA PRO A 81 12.48 17.15 -6.59
C PRO A 81 13.06 17.89 -5.37
N LYS A 82 12.20 18.17 -4.38
CA LYS A 82 12.56 18.84 -3.13
C LYS A 82 11.89 18.12 -1.97
N LEU A 83 12.59 18.04 -0.84
CA LEU A 83 12.06 17.61 0.44
C LEU A 83 12.55 18.61 1.48
N ASP A 84 11.63 19.21 2.24
CA ASP A 84 11.92 20.24 3.22
C ASP A 84 11.90 19.69 4.64
N ALA A 85 10.94 18.82 4.93
CA ALA A 85 10.74 18.30 6.27
C ALA A 85 10.33 16.83 6.29
N VAL A 86 10.74 16.14 7.34
CA VAL A 86 10.19 14.83 7.71
C VAL A 86 9.62 14.92 9.12
N LEU A 87 8.38 14.45 9.28
CA LEU A 87 7.68 14.36 10.55
C LEU A 87 7.69 12.88 10.98
N LEU A 88 8.34 12.57 12.10
CA LEU A 88 8.46 11.22 12.61
C LEU A 88 7.62 11.05 13.88
N SER A 89 6.56 10.25 13.87
CA SER A 89 5.65 10.10 15.01
C SER A 89 6.28 9.38 16.19
N HIS A 90 7.01 8.28 15.95
CA HIS A 90 7.63 7.44 16.97
C HIS A 90 8.68 6.52 16.35
N ASN A 91 9.25 5.61 17.15
CA ASN A 91 10.46 4.88 16.78
C ASN A 91 10.22 3.41 16.39
N HIS A 92 8.98 2.92 16.25
CA HIS A 92 8.76 1.54 15.79
C HIS A 92 9.28 1.33 14.36
N TYR A 93 9.51 0.07 13.98
CA TYR A 93 10.21 -0.27 12.73
C TYR A 93 9.40 0.03 11.46
N ASP A 94 8.08 0.09 11.57
CA ASP A 94 7.13 0.45 10.52
C ASP A 94 7.01 1.97 10.31
N HIS A 95 7.57 2.79 11.21
CA HIS A 95 7.57 4.26 11.13
C HIS A 95 8.98 4.86 11.03
N LEU A 96 9.97 4.20 11.64
CA LEU A 96 11.38 4.59 11.62
C LEU A 96 12.23 3.50 10.97
N ASP A 97 12.35 3.58 9.66
CA ASP A 97 13.24 2.72 8.87
C ASP A 97 14.61 3.38 8.64
N VAL A 98 15.68 2.72 9.12
CA VAL A 98 17.06 3.23 9.02
C VAL A 98 17.48 3.35 7.55
N SER A 99 17.09 2.40 6.71
CA SER A 99 17.43 2.41 5.28
C SER A 99 16.81 3.62 4.60
N THR A 100 15.54 3.92 4.91
CA THR A 100 14.85 5.09 4.39
C THR A 100 15.46 6.39 4.88
N VAL A 101 15.74 6.51 6.19
CA VAL A 101 16.37 7.69 6.78
C VAL A 101 17.72 7.99 6.12
N THR A 102 18.57 6.96 5.96
CA THR A 102 19.89 7.12 5.35
C THR A 102 19.82 7.39 3.84
N ALA A 103 18.86 6.80 3.14
CA ALA A 103 18.62 7.07 1.72
C ALA A 103 18.16 8.52 1.49
N LEU A 104 17.19 9.01 2.27
CA LEU A 104 16.71 10.39 2.19
C LEU A 104 17.81 11.39 2.50
N HIS A 105 18.62 11.15 3.54
CA HIS A 105 19.74 12.02 3.86
C HIS A 105 20.82 12.02 2.77
N ARG A 106 21.14 10.86 2.19
CA ARG A 106 22.05 10.79 1.04
C ARG A 106 21.53 11.58 -0.15
N GLU A 107 20.22 11.53 -0.38
CA GLU A 107 19.60 12.10 -1.58
C GLU A 107 19.39 13.63 -1.48
N TYR A 108 18.95 14.13 -0.32
CA TYR A 108 18.59 15.54 -0.12
C TYR A 108 19.57 16.31 0.78
N GLY A 109 20.46 15.62 1.49
CA GLY A 109 21.45 16.23 2.38
C GLY A 109 20.84 16.96 3.58
N ASP A 110 21.50 18.05 3.99
CA ASP A 110 21.09 18.90 5.12
C ASP A 110 20.00 19.92 4.75
N THR A 111 19.36 19.77 3.59
CA THR A 111 18.19 20.61 3.25
C THR A 111 16.92 20.13 3.95
N VAL A 112 16.91 18.89 4.44
CA VAL A 112 15.76 18.27 5.11
C VAL A 112 15.85 18.47 6.61
N VAL A 113 14.84 19.09 7.20
CA VAL A 113 14.70 19.18 8.65
C VAL A 113 13.88 18.00 9.18
N TRP A 114 14.47 17.21 10.07
CA TRP A 114 13.80 16.09 10.73
C TRP A 114 13.16 16.55 12.04
N TYR A 115 11.83 16.57 12.09
CA TYR A 115 11.07 16.79 13.32
C TYR A 115 10.77 15.44 13.94
N VAL A 116 11.33 15.20 15.12
CA VAL A 116 11.34 13.88 15.77
C VAL A 116 10.93 13.98 17.23
N PRO A 117 10.44 12.91 17.85
CA PRO A 117 10.09 12.90 19.26
C PRO A 117 11.34 13.01 20.13
N LEU A 118 11.19 13.67 21.28
CA LEU A 118 12.24 13.78 22.29
C LEU A 118 12.88 12.43 22.62
N GLY A 119 14.21 12.36 22.59
CA GLY A 119 14.98 11.14 22.85
C GLY A 119 15.50 10.43 21.60
N LEU A 120 15.13 10.88 20.40
CA LEU A 120 15.65 10.34 19.14
C LEU A 120 16.84 11.08 18.55
N GLY A 121 17.24 12.23 19.08
CA GLY A 121 18.34 13.00 18.50
C GLY A 121 19.66 12.23 18.46
N ALA A 122 19.94 11.39 19.46
CA ALA A 122 21.14 10.54 19.48
C ALA A 122 21.13 9.50 18.35
N PHE A 123 19.96 8.95 18.02
CA PHE A 123 19.79 8.01 16.91
C PHE A 123 20.08 8.70 15.57
N PHE A 124 19.57 9.90 15.34
CA PHE A 124 19.84 10.61 14.09
C PHE A 124 21.31 11.06 13.97
N ARG A 125 21.90 11.55 15.07
CA ARG A 125 23.32 11.90 15.11
C ARG A 125 24.24 10.71 14.84
N SER A 126 23.88 9.50 15.29
CA SER A 126 24.66 8.29 14.98
C SER A 126 24.63 7.90 13.50
N HIS A 127 23.73 8.49 12.70
CA HIS A 127 23.65 8.34 11.25
C HIS A 127 24.11 9.60 10.51
N SER A 128 24.86 10.48 11.19
CA SER A 128 25.41 11.74 10.65
C SER A 128 24.36 12.78 10.24
N ILE A 129 23.13 12.64 10.70
CA ILE A 129 22.05 13.60 10.40
C ILE A 129 22.04 14.66 11.50
N THR A 130 22.29 15.91 11.10
CA THR A 130 22.45 17.04 12.03
C THR A 130 21.24 17.98 12.06
N GLN A 131 20.49 18.05 10.97
CA GLN A 131 19.26 18.85 10.88
C GLN A 131 18.08 18.13 11.54
N VAL A 132 18.11 18.08 12.87
CA VAL A 132 17.13 17.36 13.69
C VAL A 132 16.58 18.29 14.77
N ARG A 133 15.25 18.34 14.88
CA ARG A 133 14.51 19.04 15.93
C ARG A 133 13.80 18.00 16.79
N GLU A 134 14.34 17.75 17.99
CA GLU A 134 13.68 16.95 19.01
C GLU A 134 12.55 17.75 19.64
N MET A 135 11.34 17.19 19.65
CA MET A 135 10.13 17.86 20.13
C MET A 135 9.46 17.07 21.24
N SER A 136 8.95 17.79 22.23
CA SER A 136 7.97 17.30 23.21
C SER A 136 6.55 17.66 22.76
N TRP A 137 5.53 17.07 23.38
CA TRP A 137 4.15 17.47 23.14
C TRP A 137 3.95 18.96 23.39
N TRP A 138 3.20 19.59 22.50
CA TRP A 138 2.89 21.01 22.44
C TRP A 138 4.07 21.93 22.10
N ASP A 139 5.28 21.39 21.91
CA ASP A 139 6.37 22.16 21.32
C ASP A 139 5.95 22.61 19.92
N SER A 140 6.31 23.86 19.62
CA SER A 140 5.88 24.55 18.43
C SER A 140 7.06 25.31 17.83
N VAL A 141 7.42 24.98 16.60
CA VAL A 141 8.61 25.53 15.93
C VAL A 141 8.22 26.04 14.54
N ALA A 142 8.61 27.27 14.21
CA ALA A 142 8.50 27.78 12.84
C ALA A 142 9.49 27.03 11.94
N HIS A 143 9.05 26.61 10.75
CA HIS A 143 9.97 26.07 9.76
C HIS A 143 10.71 27.22 9.07
N GLU A 144 12.04 27.19 9.11
CA GLU A 144 12.87 28.26 8.55
C GLU A 144 12.60 28.43 7.05
N GLY A 145 12.35 29.68 6.62
CA GLY A 145 12.03 29.97 5.21
C GLY A 145 10.59 29.66 4.78
N SER A 146 9.68 29.32 5.71
CA SER A 146 8.25 29.12 5.42
C SER A 146 7.36 29.86 6.42
N SER A 147 6.10 30.07 6.03
CA SER A 147 5.03 30.54 6.94
C SER A 147 4.45 29.42 7.80
N ALA A 148 4.89 28.18 7.61
CA ALA A 148 4.42 27.03 8.37
C ALA A 148 5.07 26.92 9.75
N ARG A 149 4.25 26.51 10.70
CA ARG A 149 4.63 26.14 12.06
C ARG A 149 4.34 24.66 12.28
N ILE A 150 5.33 23.94 12.78
CA ILE A 150 5.23 22.53 13.13
C ILE A 150 4.99 22.42 14.63
N VAL A 151 3.94 21.69 15.02
CA VAL A 151 3.57 21.48 16.42
C VAL A 151 3.48 19.99 16.68
N MET A 152 4.21 19.48 17.67
CA MET A 152 4.05 18.08 18.05
C MET A 152 2.83 17.93 18.95
N THR A 153 1.91 17.02 18.62
CA THR A 153 0.68 16.77 19.38
C THR A 153 0.80 15.47 20.18
N PRO A 154 0.13 15.36 21.34
CA PRO A 154 0.08 14.12 22.10
C PRO A 154 -0.64 13.00 21.34
N ALA A 155 -0.27 11.75 21.65
CA ALA A 155 -0.92 10.52 21.18
C ALA A 155 -0.87 9.45 22.29
N GLN A 156 -1.79 8.49 22.26
CA GLN A 156 -1.81 7.36 23.19
C GLN A 156 -1.13 6.15 22.55
N HIS A 157 0.20 6.09 22.65
CA HIS A 157 1.01 5.00 22.13
C HIS A 157 2.26 4.75 23.00
N TRP A 158 3.29 4.15 22.41
CA TRP A 158 4.57 3.88 23.03
C TRP A 158 5.69 3.84 21.98
N SER A 159 6.92 3.66 22.44
CA SER A 159 8.12 3.57 21.61
C SER A 159 8.95 2.37 22.04
N SER A 160 9.59 1.67 21.10
CA SER A 160 10.58 0.63 21.33
C SER A 160 11.24 0.19 20.02
N ARG A 161 12.54 -0.09 20.05
CA ARG A 161 13.26 -0.74 18.95
C ARG A 161 14.05 -1.95 19.40
N LYS A 162 14.47 -1.97 20.66
CA LYS A 162 15.28 -3.01 21.29
C LYS A 162 14.52 -3.57 22.49
N VAL A 163 15.00 -4.71 22.99
CA VAL A 163 14.39 -5.41 24.13
C VAL A 163 14.40 -4.55 25.42
N TRP A 164 15.22 -3.50 25.50
CA TRP A 164 15.46 -2.70 26.73
C TRP A 164 15.23 -1.20 26.57
N ASP A 165 14.68 -0.74 25.45
CA ASP A 165 14.51 0.69 25.14
C ASP A 165 13.04 1.15 25.09
N ARG A 166 12.13 0.32 25.60
CA ARG A 166 10.71 0.66 25.68
C ARG A 166 10.49 1.99 26.41
N ARG A 167 9.80 2.92 25.77
CA ARG A 167 9.47 4.28 26.26
C ARG A 167 10.68 5.15 26.59
N ARG A 168 11.84 4.89 25.98
CA ARG A 168 13.04 5.75 26.13
C ARG A 168 13.05 6.97 25.21
N SER A 169 12.21 6.98 24.18
CA SER A 169 11.88 8.17 23.40
C SER A 169 10.38 8.46 23.51
N LEU A 170 9.99 9.71 23.24
CA LEU A 170 8.59 10.09 23.14
C LEU A 170 7.95 9.52 21.85
N TRP A 171 6.65 9.74 21.69
CA TRP A 171 5.80 9.41 20.54
C TRP A 171 4.74 10.50 20.39
N GLY A 172 4.14 10.71 19.23
CA GLY A 172 3.08 11.71 19.05
C GLY A 172 2.64 11.88 17.61
N GLY A 173 1.80 12.88 17.38
CA GLY A 173 1.43 13.38 16.05
C GLY A 173 2.05 14.74 15.76
N TYR A 174 1.73 15.31 14.60
CA TYR A 174 2.19 16.63 14.19
C TYR A 174 1.08 17.44 13.52
N ALA A 175 0.88 18.67 13.97
CA ALA A 175 0.12 19.67 13.24
C ALA A 175 1.07 20.55 12.44
N VAL A 176 0.76 20.77 11.17
CA VAL A 176 1.42 21.73 10.29
C VAL A 176 0.44 22.86 10.04
N ILE A 177 0.76 24.05 10.53
CA ILE A 177 -0.15 25.19 10.57
C ILE A 177 0.44 26.32 9.77
N SER A 178 -0.26 26.75 8.73
CA SER A 178 0.03 27.95 7.95
C SER A 178 -1.17 28.92 8.01
N PRO A 179 -1.04 30.14 7.47
CA PRO A 179 -2.16 31.07 7.41
C PRO A 179 -3.37 30.54 6.64
N ASP A 180 -3.13 29.76 5.58
CA ASP A 180 -4.16 29.37 4.61
C ASP A 180 -4.66 27.93 4.80
N VAL A 181 -3.81 27.05 5.32
CA VAL A 181 -4.09 25.61 5.44
C VAL A 181 -3.51 25.01 6.71
N ARG A 182 -4.26 24.09 7.31
CA ARG A 182 -3.86 23.31 8.49
C ARG A 182 -3.99 21.82 8.22
N PHE A 183 -2.88 21.12 8.38
CA PHE A 183 -2.81 19.66 8.28
C PHE A 183 -2.47 19.05 9.64
N TRP A 184 -3.03 17.87 9.93
CA TRP A 184 -2.66 17.09 11.11
C TRP A 184 -2.36 15.64 10.78
N PHE A 185 -1.23 15.15 11.26
CA PHE A 185 -0.82 13.76 11.19
C PHE A 185 -0.89 13.14 12.59
N ALA A 186 -1.71 12.12 12.77
CA ALA A 186 -1.96 11.54 14.09
C ALA A 186 -0.80 10.66 14.61
N GLY A 187 -0.02 10.04 13.72
CA GLY A 187 0.83 8.90 14.07
C GLY A 187 -0.01 7.69 14.49
N ASP A 188 0.61 6.75 15.19
CA ASP A 188 -0.09 5.64 15.82
C ASP A 188 -0.67 6.06 17.18
N THR A 189 -1.90 5.63 17.44
CA THR A 189 -2.57 5.97 18.68
C THR A 189 -3.77 5.07 18.97
N GLY A 190 -4.00 4.79 20.26
CA GLY A 190 -5.32 4.44 20.78
C GLY A 190 -6.18 5.68 20.98
N TYR A 191 -7.49 5.50 21.18
CA TYR A 191 -8.38 6.65 21.42
C TYR A 191 -8.13 7.26 22.81
N CYS A 192 -8.05 8.59 22.91
CA CYS A 192 -7.85 9.30 24.18
C CYS A 192 -8.45 10.72 24.17
N PRO A 193 -8.68 11.33 25.35
CA PRO A 193 -9.30 12.66 25.44
C PRO A 193 -8.50 13.81 24.79
N ALA A 194 -7.21 13.61 24.53
CA ALA A 194 -6.33 14.65 24.00
C ALA A 194 -6.76 15.13 22.60
N PHE A 195 -7.50 14.33 21.82
CA PHE A 195 -7.95 14.74 20.48
C PHE A 195 -8.91 15.93 20.52
N ARG A 196 -9.76 16.02 21.53
CA ARG A 196 -10.64 17.20 21.71
C ARG A 196 -9.85 18.45 22.07
N GLU A 197 -8.77 18.28 22.82
CA GLU A 197 -7.85 19.37 23.14
C GLU A 197 -7.09 19.81 21.89
N ILE A 198 -6.57 18.88 21.10
CA ILE A 198 -5.93 19.17 19.81
C ILE A 198 -6.89 19.94 18.89
N GLY A 199 -8.15 19.50 18.75
CA GLY A 199 -9.16 20.20 17.95
C GLY A 199 -9.48 21.60 18.44
N ARG A 200 -9.50 21.81 19.77
CA ARG A 200 -9.76 23.12 20.38
C ARG A 200 -8.58 24.09 20.20
N GLU A 201 -7.36 23.62 20.42
CA GLU A 201 -6.17 24.49 20.45
C GLU A 201 -5.58 24.74 19.05
N LEU A 202 -5.67 23.76 18.14
CA LEU A 202 -5.00 23.79 16.84
C LEU A 202 -5.96 23.73 15.65
N GLY A 203 -7.17 23.19 15.86
CA GLY A 203 -8.20 23.07 14.84
C GLY A 203 -8.93 24.37 14.53
N PRO A 204 -9.93 24.34 13.62
CA PRO A 204 -10.25 23.19 12.77
C PRO A 204 -9.13 22.88 11.78
N PHE A 205 -8.99 21.61 11.40
CA PHE A 205 -8.03 21.18 10.38
C PHE A 205 -8.72 21.07 9.02
N ASP A 206 -8.00 21.44 7.96
CA ASP A 206 -8.50 21.26 6.60
C ASP A 206 -8.38 19.80 6.17
N CYS A 207 -7.27 19.16 6.54
CA CYS A 207 -7.05 17.75 6.29
C CYS A 207 -6.34 17.08 7.48
N SER A 208 -6.68 15.82 7.75
CA SER A 208 -5.95 15.00 8.73
C SER A 208 -5.62 13.61 8.20
N ALA A 209 -4.46 13.07 8.56
CA ALA A 209 -4.08 11.70 8.32
C ALA A 209 -4.19 10.91 9.64
N ILE A 210 -5.12 9.95 9.69
CA ILE A 210 -5.54 9.25 10.92
C ILE A 210 -5.44 7.73 10.69
N PRO A 211 -4.82 6.96 11.60
CA PRO A 211 -4.71 5.50 11.45
C PRO A 211 -6.07 4.82 11.51
N VAL A 212 -6.25 3.77 10.71
CA VAL A 212 -7.49 2.98 10.69
C VAL A 212 -7.27 1.48 10.78
N GLY A 213 -6.03 0.98 10.69
CA GLY A 213 -5.68 -0.43 10.81
C GLY A 213 -4.86 -0.74 12.06
N ALA A 214 -4.32 -1.96 12.12
CA ALA A 214 -3.55 -2.50 13.23
C ALA A 214 -4.32 -2.62 14.55
N TYR A 215 -5.60 -3.01 14.52
CA TYR A 215 -6.49 -2.90 15.68
C TYR A 215 -6.96 -4.23 16.29
N GLU A 216 -6.74 -5.39 15.68
CA GLU A 216 -7.10 -6.69 16.28
C GLU A 216 -5.89 -7.44 16.89
N PRO A 217 -6.09 -8.22 17.97
CA PRO A 217 -7.33 -8.38 18.73
C PRO A 217 -7.60 -7.16 19.64
N ARG A 218 -8.85 -6.67 19.68
CA ARG A 218 -9.21 -5.43 20.43
C ARG A 218 -8.75 -5.41 21.87
N GLY A 219 -8.88 -6.52 22.60
CA GLY A 219 -8.50 -6.59 24.02
C GLY A 219 -7.03 -6.27 24.29
N PHE A 220 -6.16 -6.45 23.28
CA PHE A 220 -4.73 -6.13 23.36
C PHE A 220 -4.39 -4.81 22.65
N MET A 221 -4.97 -4.57 21.47
CA MET A 221 -4.59 -3.43 20.62
C MET A 221 -5.29 -2.12 20.98
N GLN A 222 -6.49 -2.13 21.58
CA GLN A 222 -7.27 -0.92 21.85
C GLN A 222 -6.52 0.23 22.57
N PRO A 223 -5.67 -0.03 23.58
CA PRO A 223 -4.96 1.05 24.26
C PRO A 223 -3.94 1.79 23.37
N GLN A 224 -3.55 1.22 22.23
CA GLN A 224 -2.43 1.66 21.40
C GLN A 224 -2.79 1.86 19.91
N HIS A 225 -3.88 1.28 19.43
CA HIS A 225 -4.38 1.45 18.07
C HIS A 225 -5.90 1.59 18.04
N VAL A 226 -6.36 2.62 17.36
CA VAL A 226 -7.77 2.85 17.06
C VAL A 226 -8.28 1.90 15.99
N ASN A 227 -9.55 1.53 16.10
CA ASN A 227 -10.29 0.93 14.99
C ASN A 227 -10.91 2.04 14.10
N PRO A 228 -11.53 1.70 12.95
CA PRO A 228 -12.11 2.70 12.04
C PRO A 228 -13.19 3.58 12.68
N GLU A 229 -14.00 3.06 13.60
CA GLU A 229 -15.04 3.84 14.29
C GLU A 229 -14.45 4.85 15.27
N GLU A 230 -13.43 4.45 16.04
CA GLU A 230 -12.66 5.36 16.90
C GLU A 230 -11.90 6.40 16.05
N ALA A 231 -11.41 6.05 14.86
CA ALA A 231 -10.80 7.00 13.94
C ALA A 231 -11.81 8.07 13.48
N VAL A 232 -13.06 7.70 13.16
CA VAL A 232 -14.14 8.66 12.83
C VAL A 232 -14.42 9.59 14.01
N GLN A 233 -14.40 9.07 15.23
CA GLN A 233 -14.52 9.90 16.44
C GLN A 233 -13.35 10.90 16.56
N ILE A 234 -12.12 10.47 16.27
CA ILE A 234 -10.95 11.38 16.22
C ILE A 234 -11.16 12.48 15.19
N HIS A 235 -11.59 12.14 13.96
CA HIS A 235 -11.87 13.11 12.90
C HIS A 235 -12.79 14.24 13.37
N GLN A 236 -13.86 13.88 14.10
CA GLN A 236 -14.79 14.85 14.70
C GLN A 236 -14.15 15.64 15.84
N ASP A 237 -13.46 14.97 16.76
CA ASP A 237 -12.87 15.61 17.95
C ASP A 237 -11.76 16.61 17.60
N VAL A 238 -10.97 16.33 16.56
CA VAL A 238 -9.97 17.28 16.05
C VAL A 238 -10.57 18.35 15.12
N GLN A 239 -11.87 18.30 14.87
CA GLN A 239 -12.60 19.21 13.98
C GLN A 239 -12.00 19.24 12.57
N SER A 240 -11.69 18.06 12.03
CA SER A 240 -11.15 17.93 10.68
C SER A 240 -12.26 18.05 9.63
N ARG A 241 -12.01 18.80 8.57
CA ARG A 241 -12.93 18.91 7.42
C ARG A 241 -12.84 17.67 6.53
N GLN A 242 -11.62 17.24 6.23
CA GLN A 242 -11.34 16.02 5.47
C GLN A 242 -10.32 15.15 6.18
N SER A 243 -10.41 13.84 6.05
CA SER A 243 -9.42 12.94 6.60
C SER A 243 -9.08 11.78 5.68
N ILE A 244 -7.87 11.28 5.85
CA ILE A 244 -7.30 10.21 5.05
C ILE A 244 -6.82 9.12 5.98
N GLY A 245 -7.33 7.91 5.75
CA GLY A 245 -7.02 6.74 6.54
C GLY A 245 -5.63 6.23 6.18
N ILE A 246 -4.78 6.11 7.20
CA ILE A 246 -3.42 5.58 7.10
C ILE A 246 -3.30 4.29 7.93
N HIS A 247 -2.09 3.71 8.00
CA HIS A 247 -1.80 2.52 8.81
C HIS A 247 -2.68 1.30 8.47
N CYS A 248 -3.02 1.12 7.20
CA CYS A 248 -3.73 -0.05 6.71
C CYS A 248 -3.18 -0.51 5.35
N CYS A 249 -3.54 -1.72 4.94
CA CYS A 249 -3.35 -2.25 3.58
C CYS A 249 -1.89 -2.34 3.08
N THR A 250 -0.89 -2.16 3.95
CA THR A 250 0.53 -2.12 3.56
C THR A 250 1.33 -3.25 4.19
N PHE A 251 1.22 -3.45 5.50
CA PHE A 251 1.87 -4.52 6.24
C PHE A 251 0.81 -5.34 6.99
N HIS A 252 1.04 -6.64 7.13
CA HIS A 252 0.22 -7.49 8.00
C HIS A 252 0.83 -7.47 9.41
N LEU A 253 0.28 -6.63 10.28
CA LEU A 253 0.81 -6.39 11.64
C LEU A 253 -0.02 -7.05 12.75
N THR A 254 -1.27 -7.39 12.46
CA THR A 254 -2.34 -7.76 13.40
C THR A 254 -3.36 -8.68 12.73
N ASP A 255 -4.35 -9.15 13.49
CA ASP A 255 -5.24 -10.24 13.07
C ASP A 255 -6.39 -9.82 12.14
N GLU A 256 -6.65 -8.52 11.93
CA GLU A 256 -7.73 -8.10 11.04
C GLU A 256 -7.44 -8.40 9.56
N ALA A 257 -8.49 -8.65 8.78
CA ALA A 257 -8.35 -8.74 7.33
C ALA A 257 -7.92 -7.38 6.76
N LEU A 258 -7.00 -7.41 5.80
CA LEU A 258 -6.39 -6.18 5.24
C LEU A 258 -7.40 -5.24 4.58
N ASP A 259 -8.48 -5.80 4.03
CA ASP A 259 -9.57 -5.09 3.34
C ASP A 259 -10.68 -4.58 4.29
N GLU A 260 -10.64 -5.01 5.54
CA GLU A 260 -11.64 -4.64 6.54
C GLU A 260 -11.61 -3.14 6.91
N PRO A 261 -10.43 -2.51 7.17
CA PRO A 261 -10.38 -1.13 7.64
C PRO A 261 -11.06 -0.11 6.71
N PRO A 262 -10.80 -0.10 5.39
CA PRO A 262 -11.48 0.83 4.48
C PRO A 262 -13.00 0.63 4.44
N ARG A 263 -13.49 -0.61 4.48
CA ARG A 263 -14.93 -0.92 4.47
C ARG A 263 -15.61 -0.40 5.73
N ARG A 264 -15.04 -0.72 6.90
CA ARG A 264 -15.57 -0.27 8.19
C ARG A 264 -15.49 1.25 8.34
N LEU A 265 -14.47 1.89 7.77
CA LEU A 265 -14.39 3.35 7.77
C LEU A 265 -15.58 3.99 7.05
N VAL A 266 -15.93 3.49 5.86
CA VAL A 266 -17.10 3.98 5.11
C VAL A 266 -18.39 3.79 5.91
N GLU A 267 -18.54 2.65 6.56
CA GLU A 267 -19.68 2.36 7.44
C GLU A 267 -19.72 3.31 8.65
N GLY A 268 -18.57 3.57 9.28
CA GLY A 268 -18.41 4.49 10.41
C GLY A 268 -18.75 5.94 10.06
N VAL A 269 -18.25 6.45 8.93
CA VAL A 269 -18.57 7.80 8.41
C VAL A 269 -20.08 7.96 8.22
N LYS A 270 -20.72 6.97 7.59
CA LYS A 270 -22.17 6.96 7.40
C LYS A 270 -22.93 6.91 8.72
N ALA A 271 -22.51 6.06 9.65
CA ALA A 271 -23.15 5.93 10.96
C ALA A 271 -23.04 7.21 11.81
N ALA A 272 -21.93 7.94 11.68
CA ALA A 272 -21.71 9.23 12.33
C ALA A 272 -22.46 10.40 11.69
N GLY A 273 -23.19 10.17 10.58
CA GLY A 273 -23.92 11.22 9.85
C GLY A 273 -23.01 12.24 9.16
N LEU A 274 -21.76 11.86 8.89
CA LEU A 274 -20.80 12.71 8.19
C LEU A 274 -21.02 12.67 6.67
N GLU A 275 -20.50 13.69 5.99
CA GLU A 275 -20.56 13.76 4.54
C GLU A 275 -19.80 12.58 3.90
N ALA A 276 -20.40 11.96 2.89
CA ALA A 276 -19.76 10.88 2.17
C ALA A 276 -18.45 11.38 1.53
N GLY A 277 -17.34 10.71 1.88
CA GLY A 277 -16.01 11.10 1.41
C GLY A 277 -15.27 12.10 2.29
N SER A 278 -15.87 12.58 3.39
CA SER A 278 -15.15 13.42 4.37
C SER A 278 -14.01 12.66 5.07
N PHE A 279 -14.05 11.32 5.09
CA PHE A 279 -12.97 10.47 5.57
C PHE A 279 -12.90 9.16 4.77
N GLN A 280 -11.76 8.89 4.13
CA GLN A 280 -11.56 7.73 3.26
C GLN A 280 -10.18 7.07 3.50
N ALA A 281 -10.06 5.75 3.33
CA ALA A 281 -8.79 5.01 3.38
C ALA A 281 -8.54 4.18 2.12
N LYS A 282 -7.36 4.28 1.51
CA LYS A 282 -7.08 3.66 0.20
C LYS A 282 -7.05 2.14 0.29
N TRP A 283 -7.87 1.50 -0.54
CA TRP A 283 -7.91 0.05 -0.71
C TRP A 283 -7.31 -0.39 -2.05
N ASP A 284 -7.81 0.18 -3.15
CA ASP A 284 -7.40 -0.17 -4.52
C ASP A 284 -7.05 1.10 -5.31
N GLU A 285 -5.95 1.03 -6.04
CA GLU A 285 -5.47 2.00 -7.01
C GLU A 285 -6.45 2.31 -8.18
N LYS A 286 -7.48 1.49 -8.35
CA LYS A 286 -8.53 1.62 -9.38
C LYS A 286 -9.90 2.07 -8.83
N ALA A 287 -10.06 2.27 -7.52
CA ALA A 287 -11.39 2.54 -6.96
C ALA A 287 -11.88 3.97 -7.29
N GLU A 288 -13.05 4.09 -7.93
CA GLU A 288 -13.62 5.37 -8.42
C GLU A 288 -13.84 6.44 -7.32
N HIS A 289 -13.96 6.04 -6.06
CA HIS A 289 -14.19 6.92 -4.91
C HIS A 289 -12.94 7.70 -4.45
N TRP A 290 -11.78 7.48 -5.08
CA TRP A 290 -10.52 8.24 -4.85
C TRP A 290 -10.42 9.53 -5.65
N ILE A 291 -11.40 9.81 -6.52
CA ILE A 291 -11.58 11.12 -7.11
C ILE A 291 -12.44 11.90 -6.12
N VAL A 292 -11.82 12.81 -5.36
CA VAL A 292 -12.58 13.87 -4.68
C VAL A 292 -13.31 14.62 -5.78
N ASN A 293 -14.60 14.33 -5.96
CA ASN A 293 -15.44 15.07 -6.88
C ASN A 293 -15.68 16.45 -6.28
N ASP A 294 -15.40 17.49 -7.06
CA ASP A 294 -15.86 18.85 -6.77
C ASP A 294 -17.35 18.82 -6.44
N LEU A 295 -17.69 19.20 -5.21
CA LEU A 295 -19.06 19.42 -4.80
C LEU A 295 -19.51 20.77 -5.34
N GLY A 296 -19.99 20.76 -6.59
CA GLY A 296 -20.56 21.94 -7.22
C GLY A 296 -21.35 21.60 -8.47
N LYS A 297 -22.68 21.75 -8.39
CA LYS A 297 -23.62 21.60 -9.50
C LYS A 297 -23.22 22.51 -10.68
N GLU A 298 -23.39 21.97 -11.88
CA GLU A 298 -23.24 22.58 -13.22
C GLU A 298 -21.95 22.23 -13.97
N GLY A 299 -22.01 21.13 -14.73
CA GLY A 299 -20.95 20.81 -15.69
C GLY A 299 -21.12 19.42 -16.27
N SER A 300 -21.90 19.30 -17.34
CA SER A 300 -22.03 18.07 -18.11
C SER A 300 -20.67 17.54 -18.61
N ASN A 301 -20.42 16.27 -18.31
CA ASN A 301 -19.64 15.26 -19.05
C ASN A 301 -18.95 15.72 -20.35
N VAL A 302 -17.61 15.71 -20.35
CA VAL A 302 -16.79 15.68 -21.57
C VAL A 302 -15.61 14.72 -21.37
N ASN A 303 -15.82 13.40 -21.58
CA ASN A 303 -14.97 12.55 -22.45
C ASN A 303 -15.14 11.01 -22.32
N GLY A 304 -16.14 10.48 -21.62
CA GLY A 304 -16.61 9.08 -21.78
C GLY A 304 -15.50 8.02 -21.90
N TRP A 305 -14.72 7.82 -20.84
CA TRP A 305 -13.78 6.70 -20.74
C TRP A 305 -14.50 5.50 -20.13
N HIS A 306 -14.97 4.60 -20.99
CA HIS A 306 -15.46 3.29 -20.58
C HIS A 306 -14.39 2.25 -20.92
N TRP A 307 -13.88 1.53 -19.91
CA TRP A 307 -13.21 0.24 -20.09
C TRP A 307 -14.27 -0.84 -19.87
N GLN A 308 -14.27 -1.87 -20.69
CA GLN A 308 -15.06 -3.07 -20.42
C GLN A 308 -14.10 -4.18 -20.02
N GLU A 309 -14.25 -4.69 -18.81
CA GLU A 309 -13.52 -5.85 -18.31
C GLU A 309 -14.44 -7.06 -18.35
N LYS A 310 -13.93 -8.15 -18.93
CA LYS A 310 -14.63 -9.44 -18.93
C LYS A 310 -13.79 -10.43 -18.15
N ASN A 311 -14.31 -10.89 -17.02
CA ASN A 311 -13.70 -11.98 -16.26
C ASN A 311 -13.59 -13.23 -17.15
N LYS A 312 -12.37 -13.71 -17.31
CA LYS A 312 -12.01 -14.89 -18.09
C LYS A 312 -11.45 -16.01 -17.23
N LEU A 313 -11.35 -15.86 -15.90
CA LEU A 313 -10.87 -16.92 -15.02
C LEU A 313 -11.64 -18.25 -15.19
N PRO A 314 -12.98 -18.29 -15.32
CA PRO A 314 -13.69 -19.55 -15.61
C PRO A 314 -13.29 -20.17 -16.96
N TRP A 315 -13.11 -19.34 -17.99
CA TRP A 315 -12.65 -19.79 -19.30
C TRP A 315 -11.19 -20.26 -19.23
N SER A 316 -10.32 -19.54 -18.52
CA SER A 316 -8.92 -19.89 -18.32
C SER A 316 -8.77 -21.23 -17.60
N LYS A 317 -9.58 -21.49 -16.56
CA LYS A 317 -9.64 -22.79 -15.87
C LYS A 317 -9.88 -23.94 -16.86
N GLN A 318 -10.91 -23.80 -17.69
CA GLN A 318 -11.27 -24.82 -18.67
C GLN A 318 -10.18 -24.95 -19.74
N ARG A 319 -9.73 -23.82 -20.29
CA ARG A 319 -8.84 -23.84 -21.46
C ARG A 319 -7.44 -24.31 -21.12
N ILE A 320 -6.91 -23.92 -19.95
CA ILE A 320 -5.63 -24.42 -19.46
C ILE A 320 -5.71 -25.94 -19.28
N ASP A 321 -6.80 -26.48 -18.71
CA ASP A 321 -6.99 -27.94 -18.59
C ASP A 321 -6.97 -28.62 -19.96
N GLU A 322 -7.70 -28.10 -20.95
CA GLU A 322 -7.72 -28.65 -22.32
C GLU A 322 -6.34 -28.65 -23.00
N LEU A 323 -5.52 -27.62 -22.76
CA LEU A 323 -4.21 -27.48 -23.40
C LEU A 323 -3.13 -28.36 -22.75
N VAL A 324 -3.16 -28.52 -21.43
CA VAL A 324 -2.10 -29.23 -20.69
C VAL A 324 -2.41 -30.70 -20.45
N LYS A 325 -3.67 -31.12 -20.54
CA LYS A 325 -4.08 -32.50 -20.28
C LYS A 325 -3.58 -33.45 -21.37
N GLY A 326 -2.99 -34.56 -20.94
CA GLY A 326 -2.42 -35.57 -21.83
C GLY A 326 -1.03 -35.21 -22.35
N LEU A 327 -0.46 -34.06 -21.97
CA LEU A 327 0.94 -33.78 -22.23
C LEU A 327 1.80 -34.84 -21.58
N SER A 328 2.60 -35.53 -22.38
CA SER A 328 3.50 -36.57 -21.92
C SER A 328 4.92 -36.33 -22.39
N THR A 329 5.89 -36.69 -21.56
CA THR A 329 7.30 -36.73 -21.95
C THR A 329 7.91 -38.09 -21.64
N GLN A 330 8.83 -38.51 -22.49
CA GLN A 330 9.71 -39.63 -22.20
C GLN A 330 10.79 -39.12 -21.25
N LEU A 331 10.88 -39.74 -20.08
CA LEU A 331 11.93 -39.49 -19.12
C LEU A 331 13.19 -40.26 -19.55
N ASP A 332 14.30 -40.07 -18.83
CA ASP A 332 15.51 -40.88 -18.99
C ASP A 332 15.18 -42.40 -19.01
N ALA A 333 15.99 -43.18 -19.72
CA ALA A 333 15.85 -44.64 -19.88
C ALA A 333 15.71 -45.44 -18.56
N SER A 334 16.04 -44.84 -17.41
CA SER A 334 15.88 -45.40 -16.06
C SER A 334 14.57 -45.03 -15.34
N ILE A 335 13.81 -44.05 -15.84
CA ILE A 335 12.68 -43.42 -15.10
C ILE A 335 11.34 -43.59 -15.83
N GLY A 336 11.33 -43.74 -17.15
CA GLY A 336 10.14 -44.14 -17.91
C GLY A 336 9.36 -42.96 -18.50
N SER A 337 8.08 -42.78 -18.17
CA SER A 337 7.28 -41.70 -18.77
C SER A 337 6.50 -40.92 -17.72
N ALA A 338 6.22 -39.63 -17.98
CA ALA A 338 5.33 -38.80 -17.19
C ALA A 338 4.26 -38.17 -18.07
N GLU A 339 3.04 -38.06 -17.55
CA GLU A 339 1.89 -37.49 -18.25
C GLU A 339 1.06 -36.60 -17.31
N ILE A 340 0.71 -35.40 -17.76
CA ILE A 340 -0.23 -34.51 -17.09
C ILE A 340 -1.65 -35.05 -17.24
N LYS A 341 -2.33 -35.31 -16.12
CA LYS A 341 -3.73 -35.82 -16.11
C LYS A 341 -4.78 -34.72 -16.13
N GLY A 342 -4.38 -33.49 -15.89
CA GLY A 342 -5.22 -32.30 -15.92
C GLY A 342 -4.91 -31.33 -14.78
N VAL A 343 -5.68 -30.26 -14.73
CA VAL A 343 -5.61 -29.20 -13.73
C VAL A 343 -6.28 -29.66 -12.43
N LYS A 344 -5.58 -29.54 -11.31
CA LYS A 344 -6.14 -29.64 -9.97
C LYS A 344 -6.82 -28.33 -9.58
N ASP A 345 -6.13 -27.21 -9.79
CA ASP A 345 -6.67 -25.88 -9.48
C ASP A 345 -5.98 -24.80 -10.32
N VAL A 346 -6.71 -23.72 -10.57
CA VAL A 346 -6.17 -22.46 -11.10
C VAL A 346 -6.76 -21.35 -10.24
N THR A 347 -5.91 -20.60 -9.56
CA THR A 347 -6.30 -19.48 -8.70
C THR A 347 -5.63 -18.19 -9.18
N GLY A 348 -6.13 -17.05 -8.73
CA GLY A 348 -5.70 -15.74 -9.19
C GLY A 348 -6.73 -15.10 -10.12
N GLU A 349 -6.26 -14.31 -11.09
CA GLU A 349 -7.10 -13.45 -11.90
C GLU A 349 -6.79 -13.57 -13.40
N ALA A 350 -7.83 -13.46 -14.23
CA ALA A 350 -7.69 -13.35 -15.67
C ALA A 350 -8.84 -12.51 -16.26
N TYR A 351 -8.51 -11.44 -16.97
CA TYR A 351 -9.46 -10.49 -17.54
C TYR A 351 -9.10 -10.14 -18.98
N LEU A 352 -10.12 -9.92 -19.82
CA LEU A 352 -9.98 -9.19 -21.07
C LEU A 352 -10.35 -7.72 -20.87
N THR A 353 -9.44 -6.82 -21.22
CA THR A 353 -9.66 -5.37 -21.12
C THR A 353 -9.85 -4.77 -22.51
N LYS A 354 -11.01 -4.14 -22.77
CA LYS A 354 -11.28 -3.39 -24.00
C LYS A 354 -11.16 -1.87 -23.76
N ARG A 355 -10.30 -1.19 -24.52
CA ARG A 355 -10.08 0.27 -24.49
C ARG A 355 -10.61 0.97 -25.76
N LYS A 356 -10.72 2.31 -25.71
CA LYS A 356 -11.02 3.17 -26.89
C LYS A 356 -10.09 2.83 -28.07
N LYS A 357 -10.65 2.79 -29.29
CA LYS A 357 -10.03 2.32 -30.56
C LYS A 357 -9.90 0.79 -30.70
N ASP A 358 -10.81 0.02 -30.09
CA ASP A 358 -10.88 -1.45 -30.15
C ASP A 358 -9.59 -2.18 -29.76
N LYS A 359 -8.70 -1.53 -29.01
CA LYS A 359 -7.52 -2.21 -28.45
C LYS A 359 -7.96 -3.09 -27.29
N VAL A 360 -7.74 -4.39 -27.45
CA VAL A 360 -8.03 -5.40 -26.43
C VAL A 360 -6.75 -6.11 -26.05
N PHE A 361 -6.56 -6.32 -24.76
CA PHE A 361 -5.44 -7.09 -24.23
C PHE A 361 -5.89 -7.87 -22.99
N ALA A 362 -5.27 -9.01 -22.79
CA ALA A 362 -5.47 -9.85 -21.62
C ALA A 362 -4.57 -9.38 -20.47
N VAL A 363 -5.12 -9.42 -19.26
CA VAL A 363 -4.37 -9.27 -18.01
C VAL A 363 -4.61 -10.54 -17.20
N TYR A 364 -3.53 -11.18 -16.74
CA TYR A 364 -3.64 -12.38 -15.92
C TYR A 364 -2.50 -12.45 -14.91
N ASP A 365 -2.80 -13.07 -13.77
CA ASP A 365 -1.85 -13.48 -12.73
C ASP A 365 -2.42 -14.76 -12.12
N LEU A 366 -1.81 -15.90 -12.45
CA LEU A 366 -2.36 -17.21 -12.16
C LEU A 366 -1.35 -18.07 -11.38
N THR A 367 -1.88 -18.79 -10.40
CA THR A 367 -1.23 -19.99 -9.86
C THR A 367 -1.94 -21.21 -10.43
N ILE A 368 -1.20 -22.07 -11.11
CA ILE A 368 -1.72 -23.25 -11.81
C ILE A 368 -1.16 -24.50 -11.16
N VAL A 369 -2.03 -25.39 -10.71
CA VAL A 369 -1.65 -26.68 -10.11
C VAL A 369 -2.14 -27.79 -11.03
N LEU A 370 -1.22 -28.59 -11.55
CA LEU A 370 -1.48 -29.72 -12.44
C LEU A 370 -1.22 -31.04 -11.74
N ARG A 371 -2.03 -32.06 -12.02
CA ARG A 371 -1.76 -33.44 -11.59
C ARG A 371 -0.98 -34.16 -12.67
N TRP A 372 0.02 -34.94 -12.28
CA TRP A 372 0.76 -35.80 -13.20
C TRP A 372 0.87 -37.22 -12.66
N THR A 373 1.06 -38.17 -13.57
CA THR A 373 1.37 -39.57 -13.26
C THR A 373 2.56 -40.02 -14.10
N GLY A 374 3.37 -40.93 -13.58
CA GLY A 374 4.44 -41.57 -14.35
C GLY A 374 4.57 -43.06 -14.06
N VAL A 375 5.43 -43.73 -14.83
CA VAL A 375 5.72 -45.17 -14.74
C VAL A 375 7.23 -45.37 -14.77
N LEU A 376 7.78 -46.08 -13.79
CA LEU A 376 9.20 -46.43 -13.71
C LEU A 376 9.56 -47.64 -14.60
N VAL A 377 10.76 -47.63 -15.21
CA VAL A 377 11.19 -48.69 -16.15
C VAL A 377 11.62 -49.98 -15.44
N GLU A 378 12.16 -49.88 -14.22
CA GLU A 378 12.74 -51.02 -13.51
C GLU A 378 11.66 -52.03 -13.04
N ASP A 379 10.43 -51.59 -12.78
CA ASP A 379 9.38 -52.42 -12.18
C ASP A 379 7.93 -52.07 -12.58
N ASP A 380 7.73 -51.22 -13.61
CA ASP A 380 6.42 -50.71 -14.05
C ASP A 380 5.60 -50.00 -12.95
N ARG A 381 6.26 -49.53 -11.88
CA ARG A 381 5.56 -48.89 -10.77
C ARG A 381 5.02 -47.52 -11.15
N LYS A 382 3.75 -47.30 -10.81
CA LYS A 382 3.06 -46.03 -11.05
C LYS A 382 3.34 -45.04 -9.93
N VAL A 383 3.75 -43.83 -10.31
CA VAL A 383 3.97 -42.69 -9.42
C VAL A 383 3.05 -41.54 -9.83
N LYS A 384 2.77 -40.62 -8.90
CA LYS A 384 1.95 -39.43 -9.16
C LYS A 384 2.36 -38.26 -8.28
N GLY A 385 1.95 -37.07 -8.69
CA GLY A 385 2.20 -35.86 -7.92
C GLY A 385 1.59 -34.62 -8.56
N GLU A 386 2.08 -33.46 -8.14
CA GLU A 386 1.61 -32.17 -8.61
C GLU A 386 2.74 -31.32 -9.17
N VAL A 387 2.44 -30.61 -10.25
CA VAL A 387 3.26 -29.52 -10.78
C VAL A 387 2.55 -28.21 -10.42
N THR A 388 3.25 -27.30 -9.76
CA THR A 388 2.74 -25.99 -9.40
C THR A 388 3.52 -24.92 -10.15
N ILE A 389 2.80 -24.08 -10.89
CA ILE A 389 3.32 -22.92 -11.61
C ILE A 389 2.82 -21.69 -10.87
N LYS A 390 3.71 -20.97 -10.20
CA LYS A 390 3.39 -19.72 -9.50
C LYS A 390 3.83 -18.54 -10.35
N GLU A 391 3.18 -17.40 -10.11
CA GLU A 391 3.55 -16.11 -10.71
C GLU A 391 3.44 -16.10 -12.25
N PHE A 392 2.56 -16.94 -12.82
CA PHE A 392 2.30 -16.91 -14.26
C PHE A 392 1.47 -15.67 -14.61
N SER A 393 2.14 -14.60 -15.01
CA SER A 393 1.53 -13.28 -15.18
C SER A 393 1.76 -12.63 -16.55
N SER A 394 0.91 -11.65 -16.88
CA SER A 394 1.08 -10.78 -18.05
C SER A 394 2.08 -9.63 -17.82
N ILE A 395 2.50 -9.41 -16.57
CA ILE A 395 3.38 -8.30 -16.17
C ILE A 395 4.83 -8.72 -16.35
N ASP A 396 5.16 -9.90 -15.81
CA ASP A 396 6.50 -10.49 -15.85
C ASP A 396 6.40 -11.93 -16.43
N PRO A 397 6.15 -12.07 -17.75
CA PRO A 397 5.85 -13.37 -18.38
C PRO A 397 7.00 -14.37 -18.35
N ASP A 398 8.20 -13.91 -18.01
CA ASP A 398 9.43 -14.71 -17.93
C ASP A 398 9.82 -15.08 -16.49
N GLU A 399 9.17 -14.51 -15.47
CA GLU A 399 9.46 -14.76 -14.04
C GLU A 399 8.37 -15.63 -13.40
N TYR A 400 8.37 -16.93 -13.70
CA TYR A 400 7.49 -17.92 -13.06
C TYR A 400 8.29 -18.95 -12.28
N ALA A 401 7.67 -19.55 -11.26
CA ALA A 401 8.27 -20.65 -10.49
C ALA A 401 7.59 -21.98 -10.83
N PHE A 402 8.37 -22.94 -11.35
CA PHE A 402 7.92 -24.30 -11.68
C PHE A 402 8.35 -25.31 -10.62
N GLU A 403 7.42 -25.75 -9.78
CA GLU A 403 7.67 -26.64 -8.65
C GLU A 403 7.05 -28.03 -8.88
N VAL A 404 7.83 -29.09 -8.62
CA VAL A 404 7.36 -30.48 -8.76
C VAL A 404 7.30 -31.18 -7.39
N SER A 405 6.16 -31.80 -7.11
CA SER A 405 5.92 -32.65 -5.95
C SER A 405 5.61 -34.10 -6.36
N ILE A 406 5.84 -35.03 -5.43
CA ILE A 406 5.55 -36.46 -5.57
C ILE A 406 4.73 -36.91 -4.36
N GLU A 407 3.57 -37.51 -4.59
CA GLU A 407 2.71 -38.06 -3.54
C GLU A 407 3.24 -39.44 -3.11
N ARG A 408 4.24 -39.45 -2.19
CA ARG A 408 4.90 -40.63 -1.59
C ARG A 408 5.61 -41.57 -2.58
N ALA A 409 6.94 -41.44 -2.66
CA ALA A 409 7.81 -42.57 -3.01
C ALA A 409 8.36 -43.14 -1.69
N GLU A 410 8.09 -44.41 -1.38
CA GLU A 410 8.65 -45.09 -0.21
C GLU A 410 10.12 -45.50 -0.41
N ASP A 411 10.67 -45.30 -1.63
CA ASP A 411 12.04 -45.65 -1.99
C ASP A 411 12.99 -44.44 -1.96
N ALA A 412 14.29 -44.74 -1.89
CA ALA A 412 15.39 -43.85 -1.54
C ALA A 412 15.36 -42.44 -2.21
N PRO A 413 15.90 -41.40 -1.53
CA PRO A 413 15.93 -40.00 -2.00
C PRO A 413 16.40 -39.81 -3.45
N ALA A 414 17.35 -40.65 -3.90
CA ALA A 414 17.90 -40.60 -5.25
C ALA A 414 16.83 -40.78 -6.34
N THR A 415 15.85 -41.67 -6.15
CA THR A 415 14.78 -41.92 -7.13
C THR A 415 13.80 -40.75 -7.20
N ALA A 416 13.50 -40.11 -6.06
CA ALA A 416 12.60 -38.95 -5.99
C ALA A 416 13.20 -37.72 -6.69
N ASP A 417 14.50 -37.47 -6.51
CA ASP A 417 15.20 -36.36 -7.18
C ASP A 417 15.35 -36.61 -8.68
N HIS A 418 15.57 -37.86 -9.09
CA HIS A 418 15.60 -38.25 -10.49
C HIS A 418 14.23 -38.02 -11.15
N LEU A 419 13.14 -38.43 -10.50
CA LEU A 419 11.77 -38.20 -10.96
C LEU A 419 11.44 -36.72 -11.10
N LYS A 420 11.79 -35.90 -10.10
CA LYS A 420 11.61 -34.44 -10.17
C LYS A 420 12.30 -33.84 -11.38
N ARG A 421 13.56 -34.21 -11.63
CA ARG A 421 14.32 -33.75 -12.80
C ARG A 421 13.70 -34.21 -14.12
N GLY A 422 13.20 -35.44 -14.18
CA GLY A 422 12.50 -35.94 -15.36
C GLY A 422 11.21 -35.17 -15.63
N VAL A 423 10.42 -34.90 -14.60
CA VAL A 423 9.15 -34.14 -14.70
C VAL A 423 9.40 -32.66 -15.00
N GLN A 424 10.52 -32.09 -14.59
CA GLN A 424 10.96 -30.76 -15.07
C GLN A 424 11.15 -30.74 -16.59
N GLY A 425 11.37 -31.88 -17.25
CA GLY A 425 11.32 -31.97 -18.72
C GLY A 425 9.95 -31.62 -19.32
N LEU A 426 8.87 -31.66 -18.53
CA LEU A 426 7.54 -31.17 -18.94
C LEU A 426 7.44 -29.64 -18.91
N GLU A 427 8.34 -28.94 -18.22
CA GLU A 427 8.28 -27.48 -18.05
C GLU A 427 8.20 -26.77 -19.39
N GLN A 428 9.09 -27.10 -20.33
CA GLN A 428 9.09 -26.47 -21.66
C GLN A 428 7.80 -26.72 -22.43
N GLU A 429 7.25 -27.93 -22.35
CA GLU A 429 6.04 -28.31 -23.07
C GLU A 429 4.80 -27.69 -22.43
N VAL A 430 4.72 -27.67 -21.10
CA VAL A 430 3.65 -27.00 -20.34
C VAL A 430 3.69 -25.50 -20.60
N MET A 431 4.87 -24.87 -20.57
CA MET A 431 5.01 -23.45 -20.86
C MET A 431 4.68 -23.12 -22.31
N ARG A 432 5.00 -24.00 -23.26
CA ARG A 432 4.56 -23.86 -24.66
C ARG A 432 3.04 -23.83 -24.76
N GLN A 433 2.34 -24.71 -24.05
CA GLN A 433 0.88 -24.70 -23.99
C GLN A 433 0.33 -23.47 -23.27
N LEU A 434 0.98 -23.00 -22.21
CA LEU A 434 0.57 -21.77 -21.53
C LEU A 434 0.78 -20.52 -22.38
N GLN A 435 1.83 -20.47 -23.21
CA GLN A 435 2.00 -19.41 -24.21
C GLN A 435 0.90 -19.46 -25.28
N GLN A 436 0.47 -20.66 -25.70
CA GLN A 436 -0.71 -20.81 -26.55
C GLN A 436 -1.98 -20.30 -25.86
N TYR A 437 -2.18 -20.62 -24.57
CA TYR A 437 -3.27 -20.04 -23.77
C TYR A 437 -3.25 -18.51 -23.78
N VAL A 438 -2.08 -17.88 -23.62
CA VAL A 438 -1.94 -16.41 -23.64
C VAL A 438 -2.34 -15.84 -25.00
N GLN A 439 -1.90 -16.47 -26.09
CA GLN A 439 -2.28 -16.07 -27.44
C GLN A 439 -3.79 -16.18 -27.64
N GLU A 440 -4.39 -17.29 -27.22
CA GLU A 440 -5.83 -17.53 -27.35
C GLU A 440 -6.66 -16.62 -26.43
N LEU A 441 -6.18 -16.33 -25.22
CA LEU A 441 -6.83 -15.39 -24.32
C LEU A 441 -6.88 -14.00 -24.95
N ASN A 442 -5.74 -13.54 -25.48
CA ASN A 442 -5.65 -12.27 -26.22
C ASN A 442 -6.47 -12.27 -27.52
N ALA A 443 -6.70 -13.43 -28.14
CA ALA A 443 -7.52 -13.58 -29.35
C ALA A 443 -9.01 -13.81 -29.07
N SER A 444 -9.41 -14.10 -27.82
CA SER A 444 -10.79 -14.42 -27.41
C SER A 444 -11.71 -13.19 -27.28
N ILE A 445 -11.40 -12.17 -28.10
CA ILE A 445 -12.03 -10.85 -28.23
C ILE A 445 -13.47 -10.97 -28.74
#